data_AF-A0A1A8TF05-F1
#
_entry.id   AF-A0A1A8TF05-F1
#
_cell.length_a   1.000
_cell.length_b   1.000
_cell.length_c   1.000
_cell.angle_alpha   90.00
_cell.angle_beta   90.00
_cell.angle_gamma   90.00
#
_symmetry.space_group_name_H-M   'P 1'
#
loop_
_entity.id
_entity.type
_entity.pdbx_description
1 polymer ?
#
loop_
_entity_poly.entity_id
_entity_poly.type
_entity_poly.pdbx_seq_one_letter_code
_entity_poly.pdbx_strand_id
1 'polypeptide(L)' 'MVVNLSNLLKGPIFEPLQELDQFKSFTVDPELETVVWSNGADLAPEFLKEHLEPNH' A
#
# COMPACT_ATOMS: atom_id res chain seq x y z
N MET A 1 3.34 -13.80 8.01
CA MET A 1 2.66 -12.53 8.30
C MET A 1 2.43 -11.86 6.97
N VAL A 2 1.20 -11.46 6.70
CA VAL A 2 0.79 -10.81 5.45
C VAL A 2 -0.11 -9.64 5.82
N VAL A 3 -0.08 -8.58 5.02
CA VAL A 3 -1.04 -7.47 5.13
C VAL A 3 -1.98 -7.57 3.93
N ASN A 4 -3.29 -7.62 4.18
CA ASN A 4 -4.29 -7.54 3.13
C ASN A 4 -4.74 -6.09 2.93
N LEU A 5 -4.28 -5.47 1.84
CA LEU A 5 -4.59 -4.08 1.52
C LEU A 5 -5.95 -3.88 0.84
N SER A 6 -6.65 -4.93 0.42
CA SER A 6 -7.90 -4.81 -0.36
C SER A 6 -8.98 -3.97 0.32
N ASN A 7 -9.05 -3.97 1.65
CA ASN A 7 -10.01 -3.19 2.41
C ASN A 7 -9.49 -1.82 2.87
N LEU A 8 -8.21 -1.53 2.66
CA LEU A 8 -7.52 -0.33 3.15
C LEU A 8 -7.35 0.74 2.07
N LEU A 9 -7.27 0.33 0.79
CA LEU A 9 -7.11 1.21 -0.36
C LEU A 9 -8.44 1.88 -0.77
N LYS A 10 -8.94 2.82 0.05
CA LYS A 10 -10.23 3.51 -0.17
C LYS A 10 -10.06 5.01 -0.41
N GLY A 11 -10.77 5.52 -1.42
CA GLY A 11 -10.80 6.93 -1.77
C GLY A 11 -10.14 7.22 -3.12
N PRO A 12 -10.31 8.45 -3.64
CA PRO A 12 -9.99 8.78 -5.04
C PRO A 12 -8.51 8.59 -5.39
N ILE A 13 -7.59 8.78 -4.43
CA ILE A 13 -6.16 8.55 -4.65
C ILE A 13 -5.84 7.05 -4.82
N PHE A 14 -6.65 6.16 -4.26
CA PHE A 14 -6.44 4.71 -4.27
C PHE A 14 -7.30 3.98 -5.31
N GLU A 15 -8.28 4.64 -5.93
CA GLU A 15 -9.09 4.07 -7.01
C GLU A 15 -8.26 3.45 -8.15
N PRO A 16 -7.18 4.09 -8.64
CA PRO A 16 -6.34 3.47 -9.66
C PRO A 16 -5.65 2.18 -9.20
N LEU A 17 -5.44 2.01 -7.89
CA LEU A 17 -4.77 0.84 -7.31
C LEU A 17 -5.69 -0.38 -7.18
N GLN A 18 -6.97 -0.27 -7.59
CA GLN A 18 -7.83 -1.44 -7.74
C GLN A 18 -7.41 -2.30 -8.94
N GLU A 19 -6.75 -1.69 -9.94
CA GLU A 19 -6.15 -2.40 -11.07
C GLU A 19 -4.84 -3.05 -10.66
N LEU A 20 -4.69 -4.35 -10.92
CA LEU A 20 -3.57 -5.14 -10.42
C LEU A 20 -2.21 -4.64 -10.92
N ASP A 21 -2.13 -4.17 -12.17
CA ASP A 21 -0.88 -3.67 -12.75
C ASP A 21 -0.45 -2.36 -12.09
N GLN A 22 -1.40 -1.50 -11.76
CA GLN A 22 -1.15 -0.27 -11.01
C GLN A 22 -0.77 -0.59 -9.57
N PHE A 23 -1.48 -1.51 -8.92
CA PHE A 23 -1.16 -1.94 -7.57
C PHE A 23 0.29 -2.47 -7.49
N LYS A 24 0.73 -3.30 -8.45
CA LYS A 24 2.08 -3.89 -8.47
C LYS A 24 3.20 -2.89 -8.78
N SER A 25 2.88 -1.68 -9.23
CA SER A 25 3.87 -0.67 -9.62
C SER A 25 4.52 0.08 -8.44
N PHE A 26 4.24 -0.35 -7.20
CA PHE A 26 4.79 0.31 -6.01
C PHE A 26 6.32 0.22 -5.96
N THR A 27 6.92 1.24 -5.35
CA THR A 27 8.34 1.29 -5.01
C THR A 27 8.51 1.65 -3.54
N VAL A 28 9.69 1.44 -2.98
CA VAL A 28 10.03 1.95 -1.64
C VAL A 28 10.73 3.29 -1.79
N ASP A 29 10.19 4.32 -1.16
CA ASP A 29 10.85 5.63 -1.06
C ASP A 29 12.02 5.52 -0.07
N PRO A 30 13.28 5.79 -0.47
CA PRO A 30 14.44 5.62 0.40
C PRO A 30 14.61 6.73 1.45
N GLU A 31 13.93 7.87 1.29
CA GLU A 31 13.98 9.00 2.24
C GLU A 31 12.88 8.86 3.29
N LEU A 32 11.67 8.53 2.86
CA LEU A 32 10.51 8.39 3.73
C LEU A 32 10.31 6.97 4.27
N GLU A 33 11.01 5.99 3.71
CA GLU A 33 10.89 4.56 4.03
C GLU A 33 9.45 4.02 3.85
N THR A 34 8.66 4.62 2.95
CA THR A 34 7.27 4.26 2.67
C THR A 34 7.12 3.46 1.38
N VAL A 35 6.05 2.69 1.27
CA VAL A 35 5.61 2.09 0.00
C VAL A 35 4.85 3.15 -0.77
N VAL A 36 5.32 3.55 -1.96
CA VAL A 36 4.77 4.66 -2.75
C VAL A 36 4.38 4.22 -4.16
N TRP A 37 3.33 4.83 -4.71
CA TRP A 37 2.86 4.67 -6.08
C TRP A 37 3.03 5.96 -6.88
N SER A 38 3.10 5.86 -8.22
CA SER A 38 3.29 7.02 -9.11
C SER A 38 2.14 8.04 -9.07
N ASN A 39 0.97 7.66 -8.55
CA ASN A 39 -0.16 8.57 -8.34
C ASN A 39 -0.04 9.40 -7.05
N GLY A 40 1.03 9.21 -6.26
CA GLY A 40 1.27 9.94 -5.01
C GLY A 40 0.66 9.31 -3.77
N ALA A 41 0.05 8.12 -3.88
CA ALA A 41 -0.33 7.34 -2.70
C ALA A 41 0.92 6.77 -2.03
N ASP A 42 0.96 6.79 -0.69
CA ASP A 42 2.00 6.15 0.10
C ASP A 42 1.42 5.42 1.32
N LEU A 43 2.14 4.40 1.80
CA LEU A 43 1.84 3.67 3.02
C LEU A 43 3.11 3.56 3.87
N ALA A 44 3.04 4.11 5.07
CA ALA A 44 4.15 4.04 6.02
C ALA A 44 4.28 2.65 6.68
N PRO A 45 5.49 2.25 7.10
CA PRO A 45 5.73 0.93 7.71
C PRO A 45 4.88 0.67 8.95
N GLU A 46 4.63 1.67 9.78
CA GLU A 46 3.79 1.57 10.99
C GLU A 46 2.33 1.24 10.65
N PHE A 47 1.79 1.85 9.60
CA PHE A 47 0.43 1.55 9.13
C PHE A 47 0.32 0.11 8.66
N LEU A 48 1.32 -0.38 7.92
CA LEU A 48 1.38 -1.78 7.50
C LEU A 48 1.52 -2.72 8.70
N LYS A 49 2.33 -2.36 9.71
CA LYS A 49 2.53 -3.16 10.93
C LYS A 49 1.26 -3.31 11.75
N GLU A 50 0.45 -2.26 11.87
CA GLU A 50 -0.83 -2.30 12.58
C GLU A 50 -1.83 -3.26 11.94
N HIS A 51 -1.74 -3.45 10.62
CA HIS A 51 -2.61 -4.33 9.84
C HIS A 51 -1.95 -5.68 9.50
N LEU A 52 -0.86 -6.03 10.19
CA LEU A 52 -0.26 -7.36 10.04
C LEU A 52 -1.20 -8.41 10.59
N GLU A 53 -1.65 -9.29 9.71
CA GLU A 53 -2.39 -10.46 10.15
C GLU A 53 -1.41 -11.62 10.38
N PRO A 54 -1.53 -12.32 11.53
CA PRO A 54 -0.77 -13.53 11.81
C PRO A 54 -1.34 -14.70 10.97
N ASN A 55 -1.13 -14.60 9.65
CA ASN A 55 -1.44 -15.58 8.61
C ASN A 55 -2.93 -15.86 8.33
N HIS A 56 -3.19 -15.97 7.02
CA HIS A 56 -4.35 -16.61 6.40
C HIS A 56 -4.43 -18.10 6.75
#